data_AF-A0A537ZGJ4-F1
#
_entry.id   AF-A0A537ZGJ4-F1
#
_cell.length_a   1.000
_cell.length_b   1.000
_cell.length_c   1.000
_cell.angle_alpha   90.00
_cell.angle_beta   90.00
_cell.angle_gamma   90.00
#
_symmetry.space_group_name_H-M   'P 1'
#
loop_
_entity.id
_entity.type
_entity.pdbx_description
1 polymer ?
#
loop_
_entity_poly.entity_id
_entity_poly.type
_entity_poly.pdbx_seq_one_letter_code
_entity_poly.pdbx_strand_id
1 'polypeptide(L)'
;MSQAEPRLVPPDLEEAPTPLPVIEEFEEAGPLVGILIGSESDREAMEPAIDELNDRGISNELRILSAHRDPRGVAEYASTAALRGVRVIIAGAGMAAALPGVVAAYTELPVIGVPLISSKTVAGGLDAILSIVQMPPGVPVACVSVNGSRNAAILAARILGLGGGYPGTPGRPTLQL
;
A
#
# COMPACT_ATOMS: atom_id res chain seq x y z
N MET A 1 23.50 -77.23 9.91
CA MET A 1 24.15 -75.97 10.34
C MET A 1 24.40 -75.16 9.10
N SER A 2 23.50 -74.23 8.77
CA SER A 2 23.63 -73.33 7.61
C SER A 2 24.28 -72.04 8.10
N GLN A 3 25.55 -71.83 7.76
CA GLN A 3 26.23 -70.56 7.99
C GLN A 3 25.65 -69.55 6.99
N ALA A 4 25.08 -68.45 7.47
CA ALA A 4 24.66 -67.33 6.63
C ALA A 4 25.88 -66.43 6.39
N GLU A 5 26.19 -66.13 5.13
CA GLU A 5 27.26 -65.19 4.77
C GLU A 5 26.91 -63.76 5.21
N PRO A 6 27.89 -62.96 5.67
CA PRO A 6 27.66 -61.56 6.01
C PRO A 6 27.43 -60.75 4.72
N ARG A 7 26.30 -60.06 4.66
CA ARG A 7 25.94 -59.16 3.56
C ARG A 7 26.88 -57.95 3.59
N LEU A 8 27.75 -57.83 2.59
CA LEU A 8 28.62 -56.67 2.39
C LEU A 8 27.74 -55.44 2.06
N VAL A 9 27.73 -54.43 2.92
CA VAL A 9 27.14 -53.12 2.62
C VAL A 9 28.19 -52.34 1.83
N PRO A 10 27.87 -51.80 0.63
CA PRO A 10 28.82 -51.01 -0.14
C PRO A 10 29.19 -49.71 0.62
N PRO A 11 30.46 -49.25 0.55
CA PRO A 11 31.02 -48.23 1.44
C PRO A 11 30.65 -46.77 1.08
N ASP A 12 29.55 -46.55 0.38
CA ASP A 12 29.18 -45.24 -0.19
C ASP A 12 27.72 -44.83 0.07
N LEU A 13 27.08 -45.38 1.12
CA LEU A 13 25.78 -44.90 1.62
C LEU A 13 25.92 -44.05 2.89
N GLU A 14 26.97 -43.20 2.94
CA GLU A 14 27.08 -42.16 3.97
C GLU A 14 26.72 -40.79 3.39
N GLU A 15 25.76 -40.19 4.11
CA GLU A 15 25.25 -38.82 4.04
C GLU A 15 24.21 -38.52 2.96
N ALA A 16 22.94 -38.51 3.41
CA ALA A 16 21.87 -37.80 2.73
C ALA A 16 22.35 -36.38 2.41
N PRO A 17 22.04 -35.83 1.23
CA PRO A 17 22.49 -34.50 0.85
C PRO A 17 22.10 -33.51 1.95
N THR A 18 23.07 -32.73 2.42
CA THR A 18 22.86 -31.61 3.32
C THR A 18 21.66 -30.83 2.79
N PRO A 19 20.61 -30.60 3.59
CA PRO A 19 19.50 -29.77 3.15
C PRO A 19 20.10 -28.46 2.63
N LEU A 20 19.75 -28.09 1.40
CA LEU A 20 20.07 -26.78 0.89
C LEU A 20 19.66 -25.75 1.95
N PRO A 21 20.45 -24.71 2.22
CA PRO A 21 20.08 -23.71 3.19
C PRO A 21 18.68 -23.21 2.84
N VAL A 22 17.72 -23.47 3.72
CA VAL A 22 16.42 -22.83 3.64
C VAL A 22 16.72 -21.37 3.91
N ILE A 23 16.74 -20.58 2.84
CA ILE A 23 16.91 -19.15 2.94
C ILE A 23 15.58 -18.65 3.51
N GLU A 24 15.45 -18.66 4.84
CA GLU A 24 14.42 -17.88 5.55
C GLU A 24 14.82 -16.41 5.55
N GLU A 25 15.11 -15.87 4.36
CA GLU A 25 15.07 -14.43 4.14
C GLU A 25 13.59 -14.09 4.05
N PHE A 26 12.99 -13.80 5.20
CA PHE A 26 11.82 -12.95 5.22
C PHE A 26 12.27 -11.62 4.62
N GLU A 27 12.09 -11.46 3.31
CA GLU A 27 12.10 -10.14 2.69
C GLU A 27 11.20 -9.27 3.57
N GLU A 28 11.74 -8.15 4.08
CA GLU A 28 10.94 -7.15 4.78
C GLU A 28 9.79 -6.80 3.83
N ALA A 29 8.59 -7.31 4.13
CA ALA A 29 7.45 -7.17 3.25
C ALA A 29 7.22 -5.66 3.06
N GLY A 30 7.42 -5.19 1.83
CA GLY A 30 7.30 -3.77 1.49
C GLY A 30 5.95 -3.18 1.93
N PRO A 31 5.83 -1.84 1.99
CA PRO A 31 4.64 -1.19 2.51
C PRO A 31 3.40 -1.61 1.70
N LEU A 32 2.35 -2.09 2.37
CA LEU A 32 1.09 -2.45 1.71
C LEU A 32 0.29 -1.22 1.27
N VAL A 33 0.45 -0.10 1.98
CA VAL A 33 -0.20 1.17 1.66
C VAL A 33 0.83 2.27 1.43
N GLY A 34 0.81 2.88 0.25
CA GLY A 34 1.59 4.09 -0.04
C GLY A 34 0.78 5.35 0.27
N ILE A 35 1.31 6.27 1.04
CA ILE A 35 0.68 7.57 1.32
C ILE A 35 1.49 8.67 0.64
N LEU A 36 0.85 9.49 -0.18
CA LEU A 36 1.50 10.58 -0.93
C LEU A 36 0.87 11.91 -0.57
N ILE A 37 1.71 12.90 -0.35
CA ILE A 37 1.32 14.30 -0.17
C ILE A 37 2.12 15.23 -1.06
N GLY A 38 1.52 16.35 -1.45
CA GLY A 38 2.17 17.31 -2.34
C GLY A 38 3.16 18.26 -1.64
N SER A 39 3.08 18.37 -0.31
CA SER A 39 3.84 19.31 0.52
C SER A 39 4.00 18.78 1.94
N GLU A 40 5.06 19.19 2.64
CA GLU A 40 5.24 18.92 4.09
C GLU A 40 4.08 19.49 4.92
N SER A 41 3.52 20.63 4.51
CA SER A 41 2.35 21.25 5.16
C SER A 41 1.09 20.38 5.18
N ASP A 42 1.03 19.36 4.33
CA ASP A 42 -0.11 18.45 4.23
C ASP A 42 0.00 17.27 5.21
N ARG A 43 1.16 17.09 5.87
CA ARG A 43 1.45 15.94 6.74
C ARG A 43 0.45 15.84 7.88
N GLU A 44 0.24 16.92 8.62
CA GLU A 44 -0.67 16.94 9.78
C GLU A 44 -2.08 16.46 9.42
N ALA A 45 -2.58 16.85 8.24
CA ALA A 45 -3.90 16.41 7.77
C ALA A 45 -3.95 14.92 7.39
N MET A 46 -2.80 14.29 7.14
CA MET A 46 -2.66 12.90 6.74
C MET A 46 -2.21 11.97 7.87
N GLU A 47 -1.72 12.49 8.99
CA GLU A 47 -1.39 11.72 10.20
C GLU A 47 -2.51 10.76 10.64
N PRO A 48 -3.80 11.15 10.65
CA PRO A 48 -4.88 10.22 11.01
C PRO A 48 -4.98 8.99 10.11
N ALA A 49 -4.47 9.03 8.87
CA ALA A 49 -4.37 7.83 8.02
C ALA A 49 -3.23 6.92 8.47
N ILE A 50 -2.07 7.50 8.81
CA ILE A 50 -0.90 6.76 9.30
C ILE A 50 -1.24 6.05 10.60
N ASP A 51 -1.83 6.77 11.55
CA ASP A 51 -2.22 6.23 12.86
C ASP A 51 -3.22 5.08 12.72
N GLU A 52 -4.26 5.26 11.90
CA GLU A 52 -5.28 4.23 11.69
C GLU A 52 -4.72 2.97 10.99
N LEU A 53 -3.74 3.12 10.09
CA LEU A 53 -3.06 1.97 9.48
C LEU A 53 -2.16 1.27 10.50
N ASN A 54 -1.40 2.03 11.30
CA ASN A 54 -0.53 1.50 12.34
C ASN A 54 -1.31 0.77 13.43
N ASP A 55 -2.46 1.29 13.86
CA ASP A 55 -3.36 0.66 14.84
C ASP A 55 -3.89 -0.70 14.34
N ARG A 56 -4.00 -0.86 13.02
CA ARG A 56 -4.36 -2.12 12.35
C ARG A 56 -3.15 -3.00 12.04
N GLY A 57 -1.94 -2.49 12.27
CA GLY A 57 -0.65 -3.08 11.92
C GLY A 57 -0.29 -3.00 10.42
N ILE A 58 -1.09 -2.31 9.61
CA ILE A 58 -0.93 -2.28 8.15
C ILE A 58 0.33 -1.49 7.80
N SER A 59 1.32 -2.19 7.22
CA SER A 59 2.58 -1.56 6.79
C SER A 59 2.30 -0.45 5.77
N ASN A 60 2.88 0.72 6.03
CA ASN A 60 2.67 1.90 5.21
C ASN A 60 3.93 2.75 5.10
N GLU A 61 3.98 3.59 4.06
CA GLU A 61 5.01 4.62 3.91
C GLU A 61 4.36 5.96 3.58
N LEU A 62 4.99 7.06 3.99
CA LEU A 62 4.64 8.41 3.55
C LEU A 62 5.73 8.97 2.64
N ARG A 63 5.34 9.53 1.49
CA ARG A 63 6.21 10.24 0.55
C ARG A 63 5.67 11.63 0.23
N ILE A 64 6.58 12.58 0.08
CA ILE A 64 6.26 13.95 -0.31
C ILE A 64 6.63 14.12 -1.78
N LEU A 65 5.63 14.01 -2.65
CA LEU A 65 5.78 14.05 -4.10
C LEU A 65 4.70 14.97 -4.67
N SER A 66 5.13 16.05 -5.32
CA SER A 66 4.22 17.08 -5.81
C SER A 66 3.91 16.87 -7.28
N ALA A 67 2.64 16.63 -7.63
CA ALA A 67 2.25 16.50 -9.04
C ALA A 67 2.60 17.72 -9.91
N HIS A 68 2.62 18.93 -9.32
CA HIS A 68 2.94 20.15 -10.05
C HIS A 68 4.45 20.46 -10.12
N ARG A 69 5.21 20.08 -9.08
CA ARG A 69 6.63 20.48 -8.94
C ARG A 69 7.60 19.34 -9.26
N ASP A 70 7.15 18.10 -9.10
CA ASP A 70 7.88 16.88 -9.39
C ASP A 70 6.96 15.82 -10.05
N PRO A 71 6.45 16.07 -11.25
CA PRO A 71 5.58 15.12 -11.95
C PRO A 71 6.29 13.81 -12.31
N ARG A 72 7.61 13.84 -12.51
CA ARG A 72 8.40 12.64 -12.85
C ARG A 72 8.53 11.72 -11.66
N GLY A 73 8.84 12.25 -10.48
CA GLY A 73 8.90 11.45 -9.24
C GLY A 73 7.54 10.84 -8.90
N VAL A 74 6.43 11.56 -9.12
CA VAL A 74 5.07 10.99 -8.96
C VAL A 74 4.84 9.82 -9.93
N ALA A 75 5.17 9.98 -11.21
CA ALA A 75 5.00 8.93 -12.22
C ALA A 75 5.86 7.70 -11.91
N GLU A 76 7.12 7.91 -11.54
CA GLU A 76 8.05 6.86 -11.16
C GLU A 76 7.56 6.09 -9.91
N TYR A 77 7.13 6.80 -8.88
CA TYR A 77 6.57 6.18 -7.69
C TYR A 77 5.34 5.32 -8.03
N ALA A 78 4.37 5.88 -8.76
CA ALA A 78 3.10 5.23 -9.05
C ALA A 78 3.26 3.98 -9.93
N SER A 79 4.11 4.07 -10.96
CA SER A 79 4.36 2.96 -11.90
C SER A 79 5.14 1.81 -11.29
N THR A 80 5.96 2.07 -10.27
CA THR A 80 6.76 1.04 -9.58
C THR A 80 6.11 0.55 -8.27
N ALA A 81 5.07 1.21 -7.77
CA ALA A 81 4.47 0.92 -6.47
C ALA A 81 4.09 -0.56 -6.30
N ALA A 82 3.44 -1.16 -7.31
CA ALA A 82 3.01 -2.57 -7.25
C ALA A 82 4.20 -3.54 -7.11
N LEU A 83 5.32 -3.25 -7.78
CA LEU A 83 6.55 -4.05 -7.69
C LEU A 83 7.19 -4.00 -6.30
N ARG A 84 6.94 -2.92 -5.55
CA ARG A 84 7.43 -2.74 -4.17
C ARG A 84 6.48 -3.33 -3.12
N GLY A 85 5.44 -4.05 -3.52
CA GLY A 85 4.46 -4.66 -2.63
C GLY A 85 3.29 -3.77 -2.25
N VAL A 86 3.23 -2.52 -2.73
CA VAL A 86 2.08 -1.63 -2.48
C VAL A 86 0.83 -2.18 -3.13
N ARG A 87 -0.28 -2.14 -2.39
CA ARG A 87 -1.58 -2.68 -2.81
C ARG A 87 -2.67 -1.61 -2.89
N VAL A 88 -2.53 -0.52 -2.14
CA VAL A 88 -3.41 0.65 -2.19
C VAL A 88 -2.58 1.91 -2.05
N ILE A 89 -2.93 2.97 -2.77
CA ILE A 89 -2.30 4.28 -2.61
C ILE A 89 -3.32 5.28 -2.07
N ILE A 90 -2.95 6.02 -1.02
CA ILE A 90 -3.70 7.14 -0.49
C ILE A 90 -2.96 8.42 -0.89
N ALA A 91 -3.64 9.35 -1.56
CA ALA A 91 -3.05 10.60 -2.02
C ALA A 91 -3.83 11.80 -1.46
N GLY A 92 -3.16 12.68 -0.72
CA GLY A 92 -3.71 13.90 -0.17
C GLY A 92 -3.26 15.14 -0.94
N ALA A 93 -4.20 16.00 -1.34
CA ALA A 93 -3.90 17.29 -1.97
C ALA A 93 -5.01 18.32 -1.78
N GLY A 94 -4.65 19.61 -1.78
CA GLY A 94 -5.58 20.74 -1.71
C GLY A 94 -5.54 21.65 -2.94
N MET A 95 -6.46 22.62 -2.98
CA MET A 95 -6.65 23.56 -4.10
C MET A 95 -6.91 22.83 -5.43
N ALA A 96 -6.15 23.11 -6.49
CA ALA A 96 -6.13 22.31 -7.72
C ALA A 96 -5.48 20.94 -7.43
N ALA A 97 -6.20 20.07 -6.75
CA ALA A 97 -5.69 18.87 -6.11
C ALA A 97 -5.41 17.73 -7.12
N ALA A 98 -4.39 17.91 -7.95
CA ALA A 98 -4.08 17.01 -9.07
C ALA A 98 -3.42 15.68 -8.66
N LEU A 99 -2.78 15.61 -7.48
CA LEU A 99 -1.95 14.46 -7.09
C LEU A 99 -2.70 13.11 -7.17
N PRO A 100 -3.92 12.94 -6.63
CA PRO A 100 -4.61 11.64 -6.71
C PRO A 100 -4.90 11.19 -8.14
N GLY A 101 -5.36 12.10 -9.00
CA GLY A 101 -5.65 11.80 -10.41
C GLY A 101 -4.38 11.48 -11.21
N VAL A 102 -3.28 12.19 -10.96
CA VAL A 102 -1.99 11.91 -11.62
C VAL A 102 -1.45 10.56 -11.18
N VAL A 103 -1.49 10.23 -9.89
CA VAL A 103 -1.07 8.91 -9.40
C VAL A 103 -1.88 7.80 -10.06
N ALA A 104 -3.21 7.95 -10.11
CA ALA A 104 -4.11 6.97 -10.74
C ALA A 104 -3.83 6.78 -12.24
N ALA A 105 -3.34 7.80 -12.94
CA ALA A 105 -2.99 7.70 -14.35
C ALA A 105 -1.75 6.84 -14.63
N TYR A 106 -0.94 6.54 -13.61
CA TYR A 106 0.34 5.80 -13.74
C TYR A 106 0.33 4.44 -13.04
N THR A 107 -0.82 3.98 -12.53
CA THR A 107 -0.89 2.72 -11.78
C THR A 107 -2.25 2.05 -11.93
N GLU A 108 -2.25 0.72 -11.92
CA GLU A 108 -3.47 -0.10 -11.85
C GLU A 108 -3.92 -0.35 -10.40
N LEU A 109 -3.13 0.12 -9.41
CA LEU A 109 -3.51 0.00 -8.01
C LEU A 109 -4.69 0.93 -7.67
N PRO A 110 -5.58 0.52 -6.76
CA PRO A 110 -6.60 1.41 -6.22
C PRO A 110 -5.97 2.68 -5.62
N VAL A 111 -6.43 3.85 -6.08
CA VAL A 111 -6.03 5.15 -5.55
C VAL A 111 -7.19 5.79 -4.79
N ILE A 112 -6.94 6.16 -3.54
CA ILE A 112 -7.87 6.86 -2.67
C ILE A 112 -7.41 8.31 -2.56
N GLY A 113 -8.26 9.24 -2.99
CA GLY A 113 -7.99 10.68 -2.95
C GLY A 113 -8.57 11.33 -1.69
N VAL A 114 -7.76 12.10 -0.97
CA VAL A 114 -8.17 12.89 0.20
C VAL A 114 -8.11 14.38 -0.16
N PRO A 115 -9.26 15.06 -0.30
CA PRO A 115 -9.29 16.50 -0.47
C PRO A 115 -8.81 17.20 0.80
N LEU A 116 -7.74 17.99 0.70
CA LEU A 116 -7.16 18.72 1.84
C LEU A 116 -7.55 20.19 1.80
N ILE A 117 -7.86 20.75 2.97
CA ILE A 117 -8.15 22.18 3.12
C ILE A 117 -6.97 22.95 3.71
N SER A 118 -6.89 24.22 3.33
CA SER A 118 -5.94 25.18 3.90
C SER A 118 -6.58 26.58 3.90
N SER A 119 -5.86 27.58 4.38
CA SER A 119 -6.30 28.98 4.27
C SER A 119 -6.50 29.46 2.81
N LYS A 120 -5.96 28.73 1.83
CA LYS A 120 -6.05 29.07 0.40
C LYS A 120 -7.17 28.35 -0.35
N THR A 121 -7.80 27.35 0.26
CA THR A 121 -8.87 26.60 -0.40
C THR A 121 -10.17 27.39 -0.47
N VAL A 122 -10.89 27.24 -1.58
CA VAL A 122 -12.13 27.96 -1.85
C VAL A 122 -13.33 27.17 -1.31
N ALA A 123 -14.29 27.88 -0.72
CA ALA A 123 -15.58 27.33 -0.28
C ALA A 123 -15.47 26.06 0.59
N GLY A 124 -14.51 26.03 1.51
CA GLY A 124 -14.33 24.90 2.42
C GLY A 124 -13.74 23.64 1.77
N GLY A 125 -13.01 23.79 0.65
CA GLY A 125 -12.34 22.69 -0.05
C GLY A 125 -13.08 22.18 -1.28
N LEU A 126 -14.10 22.91 -1.76
CA LEU A 126 -14.84 22.52 -2.97
C LEU A 126 -13.94 22.41 -4.20
N ASP A 127 -12.92 23.27 -4.28
CA ASP A 127 -11.87 23.20 -5.29
C ASP A 127 -11.12 21.86 -5.27
N ALA A 128 -10.69 21.41 -4.10
CA ALA A 128 -10.00 20.15 -3.92
C ALA A 128 -10.92 18.94 -4.21
N ILE A 129 -12.17 18.98 -3.70
CA ILE A 129 -13.16 17.91 -3.93
C ILE A 129 -13.38 17.72 -5.43
N LEU A 130 -13.74 18.79 -6.14
CA LEU A 130 -14.05 18.70 -7.57
C LEU A 130 -12.83 18.32 -8.40
N SER A 131 -11.63 18.75 -8.00
CA SER A 131 -10.37 18.35 -8.66
C SER A 131 -10.06 16.86 -8.53
N ILE A 132 -10.48 16.22 -7.43
CA ILE A 132 -10.21 14.81 -7.15
C ILE A 132 -11.33 13.90 -7.67
N VAL A 133 -12.59 14.25 -7.43
CA VAL A 133 -13.73 13.33 -7.67
C VAL A 133 -14.16 13.27 -9.13
N GLN A 134 -13.97 14.35 -9.90
CA GLN A 134 -14.46 14.46 -11.28
C GLN A 134 -13.49 13.87 -12.31
N MET A 135 -13.02 12.64 -12.07
CA MET A 135 -12.15 11.95 -13.01
C MET A 135 -12.91 11.50 -14.27
N PRO A 136 -12.30 11.57 -15.46
CA PRO A 136 -12.90 11.03 -16.69
C PRO A 136 -12.93 9.50 -16.68
N PRO A 137 -13.76 8.87 -17.53
CA PRO A 137 -13.76 7.41 -17.70
C PRO A 137 -12.37 6.86 -18.01
N GLY A 138 -11.98 5.77 -17.32
CA GLY A 138 -10.71 5.07 -17.53
C GLY A 138 -9.66 5.29 -16.45
N VAL A 139 -9.74 6.36 -15.65
CA VAL A 139 -8.75 6.66 -14.60
C VAL A 139 -9.46 6.97 -13.27
N PRO A 140 -10.00 5.96 -12.57
CA PRO A 140 -10.83 6.18 -11.39
C PRO A 140 -10.00 6.59 -10.16
N VAL A 141 -10.59 7.44 -9.31
CA VAL A 141 -10.09 7.77 -7.96
C VAL A 141 -11.23 7.61 -6.95
N ALA A 142 -11.00 6.87 -5.87
CA ALA A 142 -11.93 6.78 -4.77
C ALA A 142 -11.78 8.03 -3.87
N CYS A 143 -12.61 9.04 -4.07
CA CYS A 143 -12.57 10.26 -3.26
C CYS A 143 -13.28 10.06 -1.91
N VAL A 144 -12.62 10.42 -0.81
CA VAL A 144 -13.24 10.49 0.53
C VAL A 144 -13.64 11.92 0.90
N SER A 145 -14.18 12.12 2.10
CA SER A 145 -14.54 13.45 2.61
C SER A 145 -13.32 14.37 2.72
N VAL A 146 -13.57 15.69 2.76
CA VAL A 146 -12.54 16.70 3.07
C VAL A 146 -11.83 16.36 4.37
N ASN A 147 -10.49 16.41 4.36
CA ASN A 147 -9.60 16.01 5.46
C ASN A 147 -9.91 14.60 6.01
N GLY A 148 -10.57 13.75 5.23
CA GLY A 148 -10.99 12.40 5.63
C GLY A 148 -9.89 11.35 5.59
N SER A 149 -8.65 11.70 5.95
CA SER A 149 -7.48 10.82 5.82
C SER A 149 -7.65 9.51 6.59
N ARG A 150 -8.21 9.57 7.81
CA ARG A 150 -8.59 8.37 8.57
C ARG A 150 -9.55 7.45 7.80
N ASN A 151 -10.58 8.01 7.16
CA ASN A 151 -11.50 7.22 6.35
C ASN A 151 -10.84 6.63 5.11
N ALA A 152 -9.82 7.30 4.55
CA ALA A 152 -9.03 6.73 3.47
C ALA A 152 -8.24 5.50 3.93
N ALA A 153 -7.66 5.52 5.13
CA ALA A 153 -7.02 4.35 5.73
C ALA A 153 -8.01 3.21 6.00
N ILE A 154 -9.20 3.50 6.55
CA ILE A 154 -10.26 2.50 6.74
C ILE A 154 -10.69 1.88 5.41
N LEU A 155 -10.83 2.70 4.36
CA LEU A 155 -11.16 2.21 3.02
C LEU A 155 -10.04 1.35 2.44
N ALA A 156 -8.77 1.74 2.60
CA ALA A 156 -7.63 0.93 2.21
C ALA A 156 -7.63 -0.43 2.92
N ALA A 157 -7.84 -0.46 4.23
CA ALA A 157 -7.95 -1.69 5.01
C ALA A 157 -9.08 -2.60 4.52
N ARG A 158 -10.24 -2.03 4.16
CA ARG A 158 -11.35 -2.77 3.57
C ARG A 158 -10.98 -3.38 2.22
N ILE A 159 -10.29 -2.64 1.36
CA ILE A 159 -9.81 -3.13 0.05
C ILE A 159 -8.83 -4.29 0.25
N LEU A 160 -7.84 -4.13 1.14
CA LEU A 160 -6.87 -5.19 1.47
C LEU A 160 -7.55 -6.46 1.99
N GLY A 161 -8.57 -6.29 2.85
CA GLY A 161 -9.36 -7.39 3.41
C GLY A 161 -10.24 -8.16 2.41
N LEU A 162 -10.39 -7.66 1.18
CA LEU A 162 -11.02 -8.41 0.08
C LEU A 162 -10.02 -9.33 -0.64
N GLY A 163 -8.74 -8.94 -0.70
CA GLY A 163 -7.69 -9.63 -1.46
C GLY A 163 -6.86 -10.65 -0.67
N GLY A 164 -7.16 -10.89 0.61
CA GLY A 164 -6.46 -11.85 1.48
C GLY A 164 -5.01 -11.48 1.85
N GLY A 165 -4.57 -10.25 1.54
CA GLY A 165 -3.17 -9.84 1.55
C GLY A 165 -2.65 -9.22 2.85
N TYR A 166 -3.22 -9.56 4.01
CA TYR A 166 -2.77 -9.03 5.30
C TYR A 166 -2.56 -10.15 6.33
N PRO A 167 -1.37 -10.29 6.96
CA PRO A 167 -1.12 -11.29 7.98
C PRO A 167 -2.04 -11.04 9.18
N GLY A 168 -3.01 -11.95 9.37
CA GLY A 168 -4.09 -11.80 10.36
C GLY A 168 -5.42 -12.47 9.99
N THR A 169 -5.57 -13.04 8.78
CA THR A 169 -6.80 -13.76 8.39
C THR A 169 -6.67 -15.29 8.42
N PRO A 170 -6.97 -15.93 9.57
CA PRO A 170 -7.65 -17.22 9.58
C PRO A 170 -9.04 -17.06 10.23
N GLY A 171 -10.11 -17.21 9.42
CA GLY A 171 -11.51 -17.13 9.85
C GLY A 171 -11.96 -15.72 10.23
N ARG A 172 -12.69 -15.03 9.33
CA ARG A 172 -13.29 -13.70 9.64
C ARG A 172 -14.17 -13.78 10.90
N PRO A 173 -14.05 -12.81 11.82
CA PRO A 173 -15.25 -12.14 12.33
C PRO A 173 -15.12 -10.60 12.37
N THR A 174 -16.21 -9.98 11.92
CA THR A 174 -16.74 -8.62 12.14
C THR A 174 -15.76 -7.44 12.16
N LEU A 175 -15.75 -6.69 11.05
CA LEU A 175 -15.55 -5.24 11.07
C LEU A 175 -16.51 -4.62 12.10
N GLN A 176 -16.04 -4.31 13.31
CA GLN A 176 -16.70 -3.31 14.13
C GLN A 176 -16.36 -1.94 13.54
N LEU A 177 -17.41 -1.29 13.05
CA LEU A 177 -17.43 0.11 12.66
C LEU A 177 -17.71 0.99 13.88
#